data_AF-A0A947G5Y3-F1
#
_entry.id   AF-A0A947G5Y3-F1
#
_cell.length_a   1.000
_cell.length_b   1.000
_cell.length_c   1.000
_cell.angle_alpha   90.00
_cell.angle_beta   90.00
_cell.angle_gamma   90.00
#
_symmetry.space_group_name_H-M   'P 1'
#
loop_
_entity.id
_entity.type
_entity.pdbx_description
1 polymer ?
#
loop_
_entity_poly.entity_id
_entity_poly.type
_entity_poly.pdbx_seq_one_letter_code
_entity_poly.pdbx_strand_id
1 'polypeptide(L)'
;MADVTPIGLVPDGGVITIQGRVEPASGEVLDSPGGKTSCVFWQVSADGGPSRSAGVPFWLEDESGRALVHPEGATLEVRSQRHEEFLSVVDADIRTVSVRLRELKDLCKEASGPAQKKLYAERRAKKKLATFLCAVGAHARGNVHVGGTLDGQADYIRDKRSDFEDGGKTRTLALLSESHEVVLAEGDEVAVTGQARVELLSPKLGGAVGYRDLASCLQLRGPGMVIRGVSAEVAPIEDSLDDEVSRALEQRPPRALVGYTPARLLVEIGLVVVVVVLVSQCIAAVDL
;
A
#
# COMPACT_ATOMS: atom_id res chain seq x y z
N MET A 1 9.72 -14.89 6.61
CA MET A 1 10.75 -14.77 5.55
C MET A 1 10.87 -16.13 4.88
N ALA A 2 10.85 -16.18 3.54
CA ALA A 2 11.15 -17.41 2.82
C ALA A 2 12.63 -17.76 3.03
N ASP A 3 12.96 -19.04 3.10
CA ASP A 3 14.33 -19.50 3.30
C ASP A 3 15.15 -19.16 2.04
N VAL A 4 16.15 -18.28 2.18
CA VAL A 4 16.96 -17.84 1.05
C VAL A 4 17.96 -18.94 0.71
N THR A 5 17.88 -19.46 -0.51
CA THR A 5 18.78 -20.50 -1.00
C THR A 5 19.96 -19.83 -1.71
N PRO A 6 21.22 -20.16 -1.39
CA PRO A 6 22.37 -19.71 -2.18
C PRO A 6 22.24 -20.19 -3.62
N ILE A 7 22.53 -19.31 -4.59
CA ILE A 7 22.34 -19.58 -6.02
C ILE A 7 23.03 -20.88 -6.47
N GLY A 8 24.25 -21.12 -6.00
CA GLY A 8 25.04 -22.32 -6.35
C GLY A 8 24.48 -23.64 -5.81
N LEU A 9 23.49 -23.60 -4.93
CA LEU A 9 22.88 -24.79 -4.29
C LEU A 9 21.43 -25.04 -4.75
N VAL A 10 20.93 -24.25 -5.69
CA VAL A 10 19.54 -24.34 -6.16
C VAL A 10 19.34 -25.62 -6.99
N PRO A 11 18.40 -26.50 -6.60
CA PRO A 11 18.03 -27.65 -7.41
C PRO A 11 17.26 -27.21 -8.67
N ASP A 12 17.36 -28.01 -9.73
CA ASP A 12 16.51 -27.82 -10.90
C ASP A 12 15.04 -28.13 -10.57
N GLY A 13 14.15 -27.21 -10.92
CA GLY A 13 12.72 -27.32 -10.63
C GLY A 13 12.30 -26.82 -9.24
N GLY A 14 11.03 -26.43 -9.16
CA GLY A 14 10.41 -25.92 -7.92
C GLY A 14 10.40 -24.40 -7.85
N VAL A 15 9.69 -23.89 -6.83
CA VAL A 15 9.67 -22.46 -6.49
C VAL A 15 10.71 -22.23 -5.41
N ILE A 16 11.65 -21.32 -5.66
CA ILE A 16 12.75 -21.01 -4.77
C ILE A 16 12.86 -19.51 -4.56
N THR A 17 13.51 -19.10 -3.48
CA THR A 17 13.90 -17.72 -3.23
C THR A 17 15.42 -17.63 -3.21
N ILE A 18 15.99 -16.80 -4.08
CA ILE A 18 17.43 -16.46 -4.09
C ILE A 18 17.59 -14.96 -3.87
N GLN A 19 18.72 -14.56 -3.33
CA GLN A 19 19.06 -13.15 -3.09
C GLN A 19 20.35 -12.82 -3.80
N GLY A 20 20.48 -11.58 -4.27
CA GLY A 20 21.73 -11.10 -4.84
C GLY A 20 21.61 -9.68 -5.39
N ARG A 21 22.69 -9.24 -6.03
CA ARG A 21 22.80 -7.95 -6.68
C ARG A 21 22.34 -8.02 -8.13
N VAL A 22 21.64 -7.00 -8.58
CA VAL A 22 21.13 -6.89 -9.95
C VAL A 22 22.19 -6.38 -10.91
N GLU A 23 22.35 -7.07 -12.05
CA GLU A 23 23.13 -6.59 -13.19
C GLU A 23 22.38 -6.80 -14.53
N PRO A 24 22.45 -5.87 -15.49
CA PRO A 24 21.83 -6.04 -16.81
C PRO A 24 22.39 -7.26 -17.57
N ALA A 25 21.54 -8.11 -18.12
CA ALA A 25 22.01 -9.36 -18.75
C ALA A 25 22.66 -9.17 -20.13
N SER A 26 22.12 -8.25 -20.94
CA SER A 26 22.54 -7.99 -22.32
C SER A 26 23.12 -6.58 -22.51
N GLY A 27 23.32 -5.83 -21.43
CA GLY A 27 23.58 -4.38 -21.48
C GLY A 27 22.35 -3.55 -21.89
N GLU A 28 21.20 -4.20 -22.13
CA GLU A 28 19.93 -3.54 -22.37
C GLU A 28 19.34 -3.04 -21.05
N VAL A 29 18.86 -1.81 -21.06
CA VAL A 29 18.23 -1.13 -19.92
C VAL A 29 16.98 -0.41 -20.41
N LEU A 30 16.03 -0.23 -19.52
CA LEU A 30 14.78 0.47 -19.74
C LEU A 30 14.86 1.87 -19.16
N ASP A 31 14.20 2.82 -19.81
CA ASP A 31 13.91 4.12 -19.22
C ASP A 31 12.59 4.04 -18.42
N SER A 32 12.65 4.43 -17.15
CA SER A 32 11.46 4.51 -16.31
C SER A 32 10.48 5.60 -16.80
N PRO A 33 9.16 5.32 -16.88
CA PRO A 33 8.15 6.29 -17.30
C PRO A 33 8.11 7.61 -16.51
N GLY A 34 8.40 7.58 -15.21
CA GLY A 34 8.20 8.69 -14.28
C GLY A 34 9.39 9.64 -14.13
N GLY A 35 10.62 9.18 -14.43
CA GLY A 35 11.83 9.94 -14.14
C GLY A 35 13.01 9.72 -15.07
N LYS A 36 12.87 8.92 -16.14
CA LYS A 36 13.98 8.49 -17.03
C LYS A 36 15.16 7.92 -16.24
N THR A 37 14.87 7.06 -15.27
CA THR A 37 15.90 6.28 -14.58
C THR A 37 16.19 5.02 -15.40
N SER A 38 17.47 4.78 -15.68
CA SER A 38 17.93 3.54 -16.31
C SER A 38 17.73 2.37 -15.34
N CYS A 39 16.96 1.36 -15.75
CA CYS A 39 16.56 0.24 -14.89
C CYS A 39 16.40 -1.05 -15.68
N VAL A 40 16.46 -2.21 -15.02
CA VAL A 40 16.18 -3.51 -15.67
C VAL A 40 14.71 -3.92 -15.53
N PHE A 41 14.00 -3.32 -14.57
CA PHE A 41 12.58 -3.54 -14.35
C PHE A 41 11.96 -2.27 -13.76
N TRP A 42 10.73 -1.95 -14.17
CA TRP A 42 9.93 -0.95 -13.50
C TRP A 42 8.47 -1.41 -13.38
N GLN A 43 7.81 -0.93 -12.33
CA GLN A 43 6.39 -1.11 -12.12
C GLN A 43 5.77 0.22 -11.70
N VAL A 44 4.76 0.66 -12.45
CA VAL A 44 3.95 1.83 -12.14
C VAL A 44 2.56 1.36 -11.76
N SER A 45 2.14 1.68 -10.54
CA SER A 45 0.75 1.51 -10.11
C SER A 45 0.09 2.87 -10.00
N ALA A 46 -1.05 3.05 -10.68
CA ALA A 46 -2.00 4.09 -10.34
C ALA A 46 -2.93 3.53 -9.25
N ASP A 47 -3.25 4.34 -8.23
CA ASP A 47 -4.09 3.90 -7.11
C ASP A 47 -5.38 3.23 -7.60
N GLY A 48 -5.55 1.94 -7.28
CA GLY A 48 -6.75 1.16 -7.63
C GLY A 48 -6.84 0.66 -9.07
N GLY A 49 -5.88 0.97 -9.94
CA GLY A 49 -5.88 0.57 -11.34
C GLY A 49 -4.95 -0.61 -11.65
N PRO A 50 -5.04 -1.18 -12.87
CA PRO A 50 -4.11 -2.21 -13.32
C PRO A 50 -2.67 -1.68 -13.30
N SER A 51 -1.78 -2.39 -12.63
CA SER A 51 -0.36 -2.05 -12.61
C SER A 51 0.25 -2.26 -13.99
N ARG A 52 1.02 -1.29 -14.48
CA ARG A 52 1.87 -1.46 -15.66
C ARG A 52 3.26 -1.85 -15.20
N SER A 53 3.88 -2.79 -15.88
CA SER A 53 5.28 -3.14 -15.66
C SER A 53 5.96 -3.39 -16.99
N ALA A 54 7.27 -3.20 -17.02
CA ALA A 54 8.13 -3.70 -18.06
C ALA A 54 9.43 -4.17 -17.41
N GLY A 55 10.05 -5.16 -18.04
CA GLY A 55 11.32 -5.70 -17.58
C GLY A 55 12.09 -6.34 -18.71
N VAL A 56 13.41 -6.28 -18.60
CA VAL A 56 14.35 -7.01 -19.44
C VAL A 56 15.05 -8.07 -18.59
N PRO A 57 15.58 -9.15 -19.19
CA PRO A 57 16.34 -10.13 -18.44
C PRO A 57 17.54 -9.50 -17.71
N PHE A 58 17.75 -9.90 -16.47
CA PHE A 58 18.86 -9.42 -15.64
C PHE A 58 19.51 -10.57 -14.86
N TRP A 59 20.78 -10.41 -14.52
CA TRP A 59 21.50 -11.30 -13.64
C TRP A 59 21.24 -10.92 -12.19
N LEU A 60 21.04 -11.94 -11.36
CA LEU A 60 21.16 -11.85 -9.92
C LEU A 60 22.46 -12.53 -9.52
N GLU A 61 23.34 -11.81 -8.82
CA GLU A 61 24.66 -12.29 -8.42
C GLU A 61 24.82 -12.31 -6.90
N ASP A 62 25.27 -13.45 -6.37
CA ASP A 62 25.72 -13.61 -5.00
C ASP A 62 27.11 -14.25 -4.98
N GLU A 63 27.67 -14.45 -3.78
CA GLU A 63 29.00 -15.07 -3.63
C GLU A 63 29.08 -16.52 -4.15
N SER A 64 27.94 -17.17 -4.36
CA SER A 64 27.84 -18.57 -4.79
C SER A 64 27.62 -18.74 -6.31
N GLY A 65 27.23 -17.67 -7.01
CA GLY A 65 27.09 -17.68 -8.47
C GLY A 65 26.12 -16.65 -9.02
N ARG A 66 25.66 -16.90 -10.26
CA ARG A 66 24.74 -16.01 -10.99
C ARG A 66 23.51 -16.77 -11.48
N ALA A 67 22.36 -16.12 -11.39
CA ALA A 67 21.08 -16.61 -11.90
C ALA A 67 20.46 -15.62 -12.87
N LEU A 68 19.91 -16.10 -14.00
CA LEU A 68 19.22 -15.25 -14.96
C LEU A 68 17.75 -15.11 -14.57
N VAL A 69 17.27 -13.88 -14.40
CA VAL A 69 15.87 -13.59 -14.07
C VAL A 69 15.15 -13.09 -15.31
N HIS A 70 14.02 -13.70 -15.64
CA HIS A 70 13.11 -13.25 -16.69
C HIS A 70 11.88 -12.59 -16.04
N PRO A 71 11.82 -11.27 -15.92
CA PRO A 71 10.80 -10.57 -15.12
C PRO A 71 9.41 -10.47 -15.76
N GLU A 72 9.15 -11.21 -16.83
CA GLU A 72 7.84 -11.21 -17.48
C GLU A 72 6.76 -11.70 -16.51
N GLY A 73 5.76 -10.86 -16.25
CA GLY A 73 4.68 -11.14 -15.30
C GLY A 73 5.11 -11.12 -13.82
N ALA A 74 6.31 -10.62 -13.50
CA ALA A 74 6.77 -10.46 -12.13
C ALA A 74 6.08 -9.29 -11.40
N THR A 75 5.99 -9.39 -10.09
CA THR A 75 5.54 -8.32 -9.20
C THR A 75 6.69 -7.87 -8.30
N LEU A 76 6.91 -6.56 -8.19
CA LEU A 76 7.93 -5.98 -7.31
C LEU A 76 7.31 -5.60 -5.96
N GLU A 77 7.64 -6.36 -4.93
CA GLU A 77 7.25 -6.24 -3.52
C GLU A 77 8.25 -5.39 -2.71
N VAL A 78 8.72 -4.25 -3.24
CA VAL A 78 9.09 -3.08 -2.38
C VAL A 78 7.82 -2.46 -1.76
N ARG A 79 6.68 -2.84 -2.33
CA ARG A 79 5.34 -2.39 -2.04
C ARG A 79 4.85 -2.71 -0.62
N SER A 80 5.23 -3.82 0.03
CA SER A 80 4.66 -4.16 1.35
C SER A 80 5.04 -3.13 2.41
N GLN A 81 6.31 -2.76 2.50
CA GLN A 81 6.78 -1.78 3.48
C GLN A 81 6.20 -0.38 3.22
N ARG A 82 6.20 0.09 1.97
CA ARG A 82 5.59 1.39 1.62
C ARG A 82 4.07 1.39 1.72
N HIS A 83 3.42 0.26 1.47
CA HIS A 83 1.97 0.11 1.64
C HIS A 83 1.59 0.17 3.12
N GLU A 84 2.38 -0.47 3.98
CA GLU A 84 2.24 -0.37 5.43
C GLU A 84 2.50 1.05 5.93
N GLU A 85 3.53 1.73 5.42
CA GLU A 85 3.80 3.15 5.70
C GLU A 85 2.62 4.04 5.25
N PHE A 86 2.11 3.83 4.04
CA PHE A 86 0.95 4.56 3.52
C PHE A 86 -0.28 4.35 4.42
N LEU A 87 -0.60 3.11 4.77
CA LEU A 87 -1.72 2.80 5.66
C LEU A 87 -1.53 3.40 7.06
N SER A 88 -0.31 3.40 7.58
CA SER A 88 0.02 4.04 8.87
C SER A 88 -0.22 5.55 8.84
N VAL A 89 0.20 6.22 7.76
CA VAL A 89 -0.04 7.65 7.55
C VAL A 89 -1.54 7.96 7.41
N VAL A 90 -2.27 7.15 6.63
CA VAL A 90 -3.73 7.29 6.49
C VAL A 90 -4.42 7.17 7.84
N ASP A 91 -4.07 6.17 8.64
CA ASP A 91 -4.66 5.96 9.96
C ASP A 91 -4.33 7.11 10.93
N ALA A 92 -3.11 7.64 10.88
CA ALA A 92 -2.71 8.83 11.64
C ALA A 92 -3.52 10.08 11.26
N ASP A 93 -3.70 10.33 9.96
CA ASP A 93 -4.49 11.45 9.45
C ASP A 93 -5.99 11.29 9.83
N ILE A 94 -6.56 10.09 9.71
CA ILE A 94 -7.94 9.78 10.15
C ILE A 94 -8.10 10.06 11.65
N ARG A 95 -7.15 9.62 12.48
CA ARG A 95 -7.17 9.89 13.94
C ARG A 95 -7.13 11.39 14.21
N THR A 96 -6.24 12.13 13.55
CA THR A 96 -6.09 13.58 13.70
C THR A 96 -7.37 14.32 13.32
N VAL A 97 -7.95 14.02 12.16
CA VAL A 97 -9.22 14.63 11.72
C VAL A 97 -10.37 14.27 12.66
N SER A 98 -10.38 13.04 13.18
CA SER A 98 -11.42 12.58 14.13
C SER A 98 -11.34 13.29 15.49
N VAL A 99 -10.14 13.59 15.98
CA VAL A 99 -9.95 14.43 17.19
C VAL A 99 -10.49 15.83 16.94
N ARG A 100 -10.09 16.47 15.83
CA ARG A 100 -10.57 17.81 15.48
C ARG A 100 -12.09 17.87 15.29
N LEU A 101 -12.70 16.83 14.73
CA LEU A 101 -14.16 16.75 14.58
C LEU A 101 -14.90 16.69 15.92
N ARG A 102 -14.30 16.06 16.94
CA ARG A 102 -14.84 16.04 18.31
C ARG A 102 -14.74 17.43 18.95
N GLU A 103 -13.58 18.08 18.86
CA GLU A 103 -13.40 19.47 19.33
C GLU A 103 -14.40 20.42 18.69
N LEU A 104 -14.54 20.38 17.36
CA LEU A 104 -15.49 21.22 16.63
C LEU A 104 -16.94 20.94 17.03
N LYS A 105 -17.28 19.68 17.38
CA LYS A 105 -18.61 19.34 17.90
C LYS A 105 -18.86 20.02 19.23
N ASP A 106 -17.88 20.08 20.12
CA ASP A 106 -18.03 20.69 21.43
C ASP A 106 -18.04 22.22 21.33
N LEU A 107 -17.15 22.83 20.53
CA LEU A 107 -17.15 24.26 20.24
C LEU A 107 -18.45 24.74 19.60
N CYS A 108 -19.09 23.93 18.74
CA CYS A 108 -20.40 24.25 18.16
C CYS A 108 -21.53 24.33 19.20
N LYS A 109 -21.41 23.65 20.34
CA LYS A 109 -22.41 23.70 21.42
C LYS A 109 -22.30 25.00 22.22
N GLU A 110 -21.09 25.53 22.35
CA GLU A 110 -20.78 26.71 23.16
C GLU A 110 -20.91 28.02 22.36
N ALA A 111 -20.66 27.97 21.06
CA ALA A 111 -20.76 29.14 20.18
C ALA A 111 -22.21 29.48 19.81
N SER A 112 -22.47 30.77 19.57
CA SER A 112 -23.75 31.27 19.06
C SER A 112 -23.56 32.24 17.89
N GLY A 113 -24.63 32.44 17.09
CA GLY A 113 -24.66 33.44 16.02
C GLY A 113 -23.67 33.18 14.87
N PRO A 114 -23.04 34.21 14.29
CA PRO A 114 -22.14 34.07 13.13
C PRO A 114 -20.93 33.17 13.37
N ALA A 115 -20.41 33.11 14.59
CA ALA A 115 -19.30 32.23 14.97
C ALA A 115 -19.69 30.74 14.86
N GLN A 116 -20.91 30.40 15.32
CA GLN A 116 -21.43 29.05 15.24
C GLN A 116 -21.59 28.57 13.78
N LYS A 117 -22.05 29.46 12.88
CA LYS A 117 -22.16 29.13 11.44
C LYS A 117 -20.80 28.79 10.82
N LYS A 118 -19.73 29.53 11.18
CA LYS A 118 -18.36 29.25 10.72
C LYS A 118 -17.86 27.90 11.23
N LEU A 119 -18.07 27.59 12.50
CA LEU A 119 -17.69 26.29 13.09
C LEU A 119 -18.45 25.12 12.45
N TYR A 120 -19.74 25.27 12.15
CA TYR A 120 -20.49 24.24 11.42
C TYR A 120 -19.98 24.03 9.99
N ALA A 121 -19.57 25.10 9.30
CA ALA A 121 -18.98 25.00 7.97
C ALA A 121 -17.63 24.24 8.01
N GLU A 122 -16.74 24.60 8.94
CA GLU A 122 -15.48 23.91 9.16
C GLU A 122 -15.71 22.42 9.52
N ARG A 123 -16.65 22.16 10.44
CA ARG A 123 -17.03 20.79 10.83
C ARG A 123 -17.55 19.98 9.63
N ARG A 124 -18.34 20.59 8.74
CA ARG A 124 -18.84 19.92 7.53
C ARG A 124 -17.69 19.62 6.56
N ALA A 125 -16.75 20.55 6.39
CA ALA A 125 -15.56 20.32 5.56
C ALA A 125 -14.70 19.17 6.12
N LYS A 126 -14.42 19.16 7.42
CA LYS A 126 -13.65 18.08 8.07
C LYS A 126 -14.35 16.72 8.00
N LYS A 127 -15.68 16.65 8.04
CA LYS A 127 -16.42 15.40 7.82
C LYS A 127 -16.25 14.84 6.42
N LYS A 128 -16.26 15.71 5.40
CA LYS A 128 -16.01 15.30 4.01
C LYS A 128 -14.59 14.74 3.87
N LEU A 129 -13.60 15.43 4.43
CA LEU A 129 -12.21 14.96 4.44
C LEU A 129 -12.07 13.61 5.17
N ALA A 130 -12.69 13.44 6.34
CA ALA A 130 -12.67 12.16 7.06
C ALA A 130 -13.26 11.02 6.23
N THR A 131 -14.39 11.26 5.55
CA THR A 131 -15.02 10.25 4.68
C THR A 131 -14.12 9.89 3.50
N PHE A 132 -13.45 10.88 2.91
CA PHE A 132 -12.48 10.67 1.84
C PHE A 132 -11.28 9.82 2.32
N LEU A 133 -10.66 10.18 3.46
CA LEU A 133 -9.54 9.41 4.01
C LEU A 133 -9.94 7.97 4.39
N CYS A 134 -11.13 7.77 4.95
CA CYS A 134 -11.65 6.42 5.22
C CYS A 134 -11.85 5.62 3.92
N ALA A 135 -12.33 6.25 2.84
CA ALA A 135 -12.45 5.60 1.54
C ALA A 135 -11.08 5.21 0.97
N VAL A 136 -10.08 6.09 1.07
CA VAL A 136 -8.70 5.82 0.67
C VAL A 136 -8.12 4.64 1.46
N GLY A 137 -8.22 4.67 2.79
CA GLY A 137 -7.70 3.60 3.64
C GLY A 137 -8.42 2.26 3.43
N ALA A 138 -9.72 2.28 3.15
CA ALA A 138 -10.46 1.07 2.81
C ALA A 138 -10.01 0.54 1.44
N HIS A 139 -9.90 1.41 0.44
CA HIS A 139 -9.48 1.06 -0.91
C HIS A 139 -8.09 0.42 -0.94
N ALA A 140 -7.14 1.01 -0.22
CA ALA A 140 -5.79 0.48 -0.08
C ALA A 140 -5.79 -0.96 0.50
N ARG A 141 -6.71 -1.25 1.43
CA ARG A 141 -6.88 -2.59 2.01
C ARG A 141 -7.74 -3.54 1.16
N GLY A 142 -8.17 -3.13 -0.04
CA GLY A 142 -9.06 -3.91 -0.90
C GLY A 142 -10.52 -3.96 -0.43
N ASN A 143 -10.94 -3.04 0.43
CA ASN A 143 -12.28 -2.96 1.01
C ASN A 143 -13.08 -1.77 0.45
N VAL A 144 -14.41 -1.87 0.49
CA VAL A 144 -15.33 -0.80 0.07
C VAL A 144 -15.87 -0.05 1.29
N HIS A 145 -15.81 1.28 1.23
CA HIS A 145 -16.35 2.24 2.19
C HIS A 145 -17.41 3.15 1.56
N VAL A 146 -17.24 3.52 0.28
CA VAL A 146 -18.16 4.36 -0.51
C VAL A 146 -18.30 3.80 -1.93
N GLY A 147 -19.33 4.21 -2.67
CA GLY A 147 -19.46 3.87 -4.09
C GLY A 147 -19.96 2.44 -4.40
N GLY A 148 -20.26 1.62 -3.39
CA GLY A 148 -20.91 0.30 -3.53
C GLY A 148 -20.04 -0.82 -4.13
N THR A 149 -19.01 -0.47 -4.90
CA THR A 149 -18.03 -1.39 -5.52
C THR A 149 -16.61 -0.81 -5.39
N LEU A 150 -15.59 -1.64 -5.61
CA LEU A 150 -14.19 -1.16 -5.62
C LEU A 150 -13.92 -0.17 -6.76
N ASP A 151 -14.48 -0.41 -7.94
CA ASP A 151 -14.36 0.48 -9.09
C ASP A 151 -15.06 1.82 -8.85
N GLY A 152 -16.29 1.78 -8.34
CA GLY A 152 -17.02 3.00 -7.96
C GLY A 152 -16.33 3.79 -6.84
N GLN A 153 -15.61 3.12 -5.94
CA GLN A 153 -14.78 3.77 -4.94
C GLN A 153 -13.52 4.41 -5.57
N ALA A 154 -12.87 3.73 -6.51
CA ALA A 154 -11.71 4.27 -7.21
C ALA A 154 -12.07 5.54 -8.01
N ASP A 155 -13.21 5.53 -8.70
CA ASP A 155 -13.75 6.70 -9.39
C ASP A 155 -14.06 7.83 -8.41
N TYR A 156 -14.72 7.53 -7.28
CA TYR A 156 -14.96 8.51 -6.22
C TYR A 156 -13.66 9.16 -5.70
N ILE A 157 -12.63 8.37 -5.42
CA ILE A 157 -11.34 8.88 -4.92
C ILE A 157 -10.70 9.80 -5.96
N ARG A 158 -10.70 9.38 -7.24
CA ARG A 158 -10.14 10.15 -8.35
C ARG A 158 -10.84 11.51 -8.49
N ASP A 159 -12.17 11.51 -8.49
CA ASP A 159 -12.98 12.72 -8.71
C ASP A 159 -12.93 13.69 -7.53
N LYS A 160 -12.78 13.18 -6.31
CA LYS A 160 -12.85 13.97 -5.07
C LYS A 160 -11.51 14.44 -4.56
N ARG A 161 -10.40 13.97 -5.13
CA ARG A 161 -9.05 14.26 -4.64
C ARG A 161 -8.73 15.76 -4.65
N SER A 162 -8.99 16.45 -5.76
CA SER A 162 -8.70 17.89 -5.90
C SER A 162 -9.50 18.77 -4.94
N ASP A 163 -10.68 18.33 -4.49
CA ASP A 163 -11.50 19.04 -3.49
C ASP A 163 -10.77 19.22 -2.13
N PHE A 164 -9.68 18.47 -1.89
CA PHE A 164 -8.95 18.48 -0.63
C PHE A 164 -7.49 18.95 -0.73
N GLU A 165 -6.95 19.15 -1.93
CA GLU A 165 -5.55 19.55 -2.14
C GLU A 165 -5.27 20.99 -1.63
N ASP A 166 -6.24 21.91 -1.73
CA ASP A 166 -6.12 23.31 -1.29
C ASP A 166 -6.58 23.57 0.18
N GLY A 167 -7.42 22.69 0.73
CA GLY A 167 -8.15 22.94 2.00
C GLY A 167 -7.49 22.36 3.27
N GLY A 168 -6.40 21.63 3.11
CA GLY A 168 -5.68 20.98 4.21
C GLY A 168 -4.83 19.85 3.67
N LYS A 169 -3.56 20.16 3.41
CA LYS A 169 -2.54 19.20 2.97
C LYS A 169 -2.36 18.13 4.06
N THR A 170 -3.10 17.03 3.97
CA THR A 170 -2.81 15.84 4.76
C THR A 170 -1.67 15.08 4.10
N ARG A 171 -0.82 14.42 4.90
CA ARG A 171 0.32 13.66 4.37
C ARG A 171 -0.16 12.55 3.43
N THR A 172 -1.34 11.99 3.71
CA THR A 172 -2.06 11.05 2.81
C THR A 172 -2.30 11.61 1.40
N LEU A 173 -2.67 12.89 1.26
CA LEU A 173 -2.96 13.48 -0.05
C LEU A 173 -1.70 13.71 -0.87
N ALA A 174 -0.59 14.05 -0.20
CA ALA A 174 0.72 14.13 -0.85
C ALA A 174 1.14 12.76 -1.38
N LEU A 175 1.01 11.70 -0.57
CA LEU A 175 1.35 10.34 -0.99
C LEU A 175 0.42 9.83 -2.11
N LEU A 176 -0.88 10.10 -2.05
CA LEU A 176 -1.81 9.79 -3.14
C LEU A 176 -1.47 10.53 -4.45
N SER A 177 -0.78 11.67 -4.36
CA SER A 177 -0.38 12.47 -5.51
C SER A 177 0.87 12.00 -6.22
N GLU A 178 1.66 11.18 -5.56
CA GLU A 178 2.84 10.56 -6.13
C GLU A 178 2.41 9.38 -7.00
N SER A 179 2.70 9.45 -8.30
CA SER A 179 2.67 8.24 -9.13
C SER A 179 3.75 7.30 -8.61
N HIS A 180 3.33 6.15 -8.07
CA HIS A 180 4.23 5.18 -7.48
C HIS A 180 4.91 4.38 -8.59
N GLU A 181 6.01 4.94 -9.07
CA GLU A 181 7.00 4.24 -9.88
C GLU A 181 7.99 3.55 -8.95
N VAL A 182 8.13 2.24 -9.09
CA VAL A 182 9.21 1.49 -8.48
C VAL A 182 10.11 1.00 -9.60
N VAL A 183 11.40 1.29 -9.48
CA VAL A 183 12.43 0.87 -10.42
C VAL A 183 13.35 -0.13 -9.73
N LEU A 184 13.89 -1.05 -10.51
CA LEU A 184 14.98 -1.92 -10.13
C LEU A 184 16.19 -1.55 -10.99
N ALA A 185 17.17 -0.91 -10.38
CA ALA A 185 18.39 -0.45 -11.04
C ALA A 185 19.51 -1.49 -10.94
N GLU A 186 20.54 -1.31 -11.77
CA GLU A 186 21.80 -2.01 -11.60
C GLU A 186 22.38 -1.72 -10.21
N GLY A 187 22.88 -2.75 -9.54
CA GLY A 187 23.47 -2.65 -8.22
C GLY A 187 22.48 -2.82 -7.06
N ASP A 188 21.17 -2.82 -7.30
CA ASP A 188 20.17 -3.04 -6.25
C ASP A 188 20.28 -4.46 -5.68
N GLU A 189 20.07 -4.61 -4.38
CA GLU A 189 20.02 -5.90 -3.71
C GLU A 189 18.57 -6.36 -3.53
N VAL A 190 18.26 -7.53 -4.06
CA VAL A 190 16.89 -8.07 -4.07
C VAL A 190 16.85 -9.55 -3.78
N ALA A 191 15.71 -9.99 -3.26
CA ALA A 191 15.34 -11.39 -3.16
C ALA A 191 14.27 -11.70 -4.22
N VAL A 192 14.54 -12.67 -5.09
CA VAL A 192 13.64 -13.10 -6.15
C VAL A 192 13.08 -14.48 -5.82
N THR A 193 11.75 -14.59 -5.78
CA THR A 193 11.03 -15.85 -5.63
C THR A 193 10.37 -16.23 -6.94
N GLY A 194 10.79 -17.33 -7.55
CA GLY A 194 10.30 -17.76 -8.86
C GLY A 194 10.54 -19.24 -9.11
N GLN A 195 10.09 -19.74 -10.26
CA GLN A 195 10.33 -21.12 -10.64
C GLN A 195 11.75 -21.28 -11.19
N ALA A 196 12.57 -22.10 -10.53
CA ALA A 196 13.91 -22.42 -10.96
C ALA A 196 13.91 -23.43 -12.10
N ARG A 197 14.69 -23.15 -13.12
CA ARG A 197 15.07 -24.13 -14.16
C ARG A 197 16.50 -23.94 -14.59
N VAL A 198 17.24 -25.03 -14.74
CA VAL A 198 18.58 -25.00 -15.32
C VAL A 198 18.46 -25.22 -16.83
N GLU A 199 18.76 -24.20 -17.62
CA GLU A 199 18.61 -24.23 -19.08
C GLU A 199 19.81 -23.60 -19.79
N LEU A 200 19.97 -23.96 -21.06
CA LEU A 200 21.00 -23.38 -21.92
C LEU A 200 20.75 -21.88 -22.09
N LEU A 201 21.82 -21.10 -21.96
CA LEU A 201 21.78 -19.67 -22.24
C LEU A 201 21.49 -19.43 -23.72
N SER A 202 20.78 -18.34 -24.01
CA SER A 202 20.64 -17.91 -25.40
C SER A 202 22.01 -17.49 -25.95
N PRO A 203 22.30 -17.67 -27.25
CA PRO A 203 23.57 -17.26 -27.85
C PRO A 203 23.89 -15.77 -27.65
N LYS A 204 22.85 -14.92 -27.53
CA LYS A 204 22.98 -13.48 -27.29
C LYS A 204 23.51 -13.14 -25.90
N LEU A 205 23.31 -14.02 -24.91
CA LEU A 205 23.72 -13.82 -23.52
C LEU A 205 24.96 -14.66 -23.15
N GLY A 206 25.14 -15.82 -23.79
CA GLY A 206 26.24 -16.75 -23.50
C GLY A 206 27.47 -16.58 -24.38
N GLY A 207 27.48 -15.65 -25.34
CA GLY A 207 28.63 -15.42 -26.24
C GLY A 207 28.99 -16.61 -27.15
N ALA A 208 28.10 -17.60 -27.26
CA ALA A 208 28.36 -18.84 -27.95
C ALA A 208 28.32 -18.67 -29.48
N VAL A 209 29.29 -19.28 -30.16
CA VAL A 209 29.40 -19.27 -31.63
C VAL A 209 28.48 -20.34 -32.26
N GLY A 210 28.00 -21.32 -31.48
CA GLY A 210 27.07 -22.36 -31.92
C GLY A 210 26.32 -23.06 -30.77
N TYR A 211 25.32 -23.88 -31.10
CA TYR A 211 24.42 -24.52 -30.11
C TYR A 211 25.14 -25.45 -29.12
N ARG A 212 26.27 -26.05 -29.51
CA ARG A 212 27.04 -26.98 -28.67
C ARG A 212 27.86 -26.28 -27.58
N ASP A 213 28.09 -24.98 -27.71
CA ASP A 213 28.93 -24.20 -26.80
C ASP A 213 28.08 -23.36 -25.82
N LEU A 214 26.77 -23.57 -25.79
CA LEU A 214 25.88 -22.85 -24.88
C LEU A 214 26.12 -23.34 -23.46
N ALA A 215 26.55 -22.42 -22.58
CA ALA A 215 26.61 -22.70 -21.16
C ALA A 215 25.19 -22.85 -20.59
N SER A 216 25.00 -23.81 -19.70
CA SER A 216 23.78 -23.90 -18.88
C SER A 216 23.85 -22.92 -17.72
N CYS A 217 22.74 -22.27 -17.39
CA CYS A 217 22.62 -21.44 -16.19
C CYS A 217 21.30 -21.69 -15.48
N LEU A 218 21.26 -21.33 -14.20
CA LEU A 218 20.00 -21.22 -13.47
C LEU A 218 19.19 -20.05 -14.04
N GLN A 219 17.91 -20.30 -14.32
CA GLN A 219 16.95 -19.30 -14.77
C GLN A 219 15.74 -19.28 -13.85
N LEU A 220 15.30 -18.08 -13.47
CA LEU A 220 14.06 -17.83 -12.75
C LEU A 220 13.02 -17.24 -13.69
N ARG A 221 11.84 -17.86 -13.69
CA ARG A 221 10.69 -17.42 -14.48
C ARG A 221 9.39 -17.93 -13.87
N GLY A 222 8.27 -17.56 -14.49
CA GLY A 222 6.97 -18.16 -14.24
C GLY A 222 5.94 -17.19 -13.65
N PRO A 223 4.65 -17.53 -13.78
CA PRO A 223 3.56 -16.68 -13.30
C PRO A 223 3.63 -16.51 -11.78
N GLY A 224 3.46 -15.28 -11.31
CA GLY A 224 3.50 -14.98 -9.87
C GLY A 224 4.91 -14.88 -9.30
N MET A 225 5.94 -14.69 -10.15
CA MET A 225 7.28 -14.36 -9.67
C MET A 225 7.25 -13.06 -8.87
N VAL A 226 7.94 -13.06 -7.73
CA VAL A 226 8.00 -11.93 -6.80
C VAL A 226 9.44 -11.47 -6.65
N ILE A 227 9.69 -10.18 -6.87
CA ILE A 227 10.98 -9.53 -6.60
C ILE A 227 10.79 -8.66 -5.35
N ARG A 228 11.62 -8.81 -4.32
CA ARG A 228 11.57 -8.03 -3.08
C ARG A 228 12.84 -7.21 -2.95
N GLY A 229 12.71 -5.91 -2.73
CA GLY A 229 13.84 -5.08 -2.30
C GLY A 229 14.34 -5.58 -0.95
N VAL A 230 15.62 -5.91 -0.85
CA VAL A 230 16.27 -6.16 0.44
C VAL A 230 16.71 -4.79 0.91
N SER A 231 15.87 -4.12 1.70
CA SER A 231 16.25 -2.84 2.31
C SER A 231 17.54 -3.06 3.10
N ALA A 232 18.65 -2.49 2.63
CA ALA A 232 19.75 -2.14 3.53
C ALA A 232 19.11 -1.28 4.64
N GLU A 233 19.29 -1.72 5.89
CA GLU A 233 18.70 -1.20 7.12
C GLU A 233 18.01 0.16 6.97
N VAL A 234 16.70 0.18 7.20
CA VAL A 234 15.91 1.39 7.38
C VAL A 234 16.67 2.28 8.36
N ALA A 235 17.21 3.41 7.87
CA ALA A 235 17.73 4.45 8.76
C ALA A 235 16.61 4.77 9.76
N PRO A 236 16.89 4.75 11.08
CA PRO A 236 15.86 4.95 12.07
C PRO A 236 15.13 6.25 11.76
N ILE A 237 13.81 6.13 11.56
CA ILE A 237 12.94 7.30 11.54
C ILE A 237 13.11 7.90 12.93
N GLU A 238 13.72 9.08 13.03
CA GLU A 238 13.78 9.80 14.29
C GLU A 238 12.33 10.08 14.73
N ASP A 239 11.85 9.27 15.68
CA ASP A 239 10.59 9.42 16.41
C ASP A 239 10.63 10.71 17.26
N SER A 240 10.61 11.85 16.60
CA SER A 240 10.53 13.17 17.26
C SER A 240 9.10 13.52 17.69
N LEU A 241 8.10 12.70 17.37
CA LEU A 241 6.67 12.97 17.62
C LEU A 241 6.03 12.08 18.71
N ASP A 242 6.61 10.90 19.01
CA ASP A 242 6.04 10.00 20.03
C ASP A 242 6.33 10.45 21.47
N ASP A 243 7.39 11.23 21.65
CA ASP A 243 7.84 11.72 22.95
C ASP A 243 6.91 12.82 23.53
N GLU A 244 6.28 13.60 22.67
CA GLU A 244 5.33 14.65 23.05
C GLU A 244 3.93 14.08 23.33
N VAL A 245 3.53 13.05 22.57
CA VAL A 245 2.25 12.33 22.74
C VAL A 245 2.26 11.42 23.97
N SER A 246 3.39 10.76 24.25
CA SER A 246 3.55 9.90 25.43
C SER A 246 3.56 10.73 26.73
N ARG A 247 4.26 11.88 26.74
CA ARG A 247 4.20 12.82 27.87
C ARG A 247 2.81 13.39 28.12
N ALA A 248 1.99 13.58 27.08
CA ALA A 248 0.61 14.04 27.21
C ALA A 248 -0.33 12.96 27.79
N LEU A 249 0.01 11.67 27.64
CA LEU A 249 -0.76 10.55 28.17
C LEU A 249 -0.44 10.23 29.64
N GLU A 250 0.82 10.40 30.07
CA GLU A 250 1.25 10.16 31.47
C GLU A 250 0.73 11.20 32.47
N GLN A 251 0.34 12.40 32.02
CA GLN A 251 -0.16 13.47 32.91
C GLN A 251 -1.65 13.36 33.28
N ARG A 252 -2.35 12.29 32.89
CA ARG A 252 -3.75 12.07 33.29
C ARG A 252 -3.85 11.31 34.61
N PRO A 253 -4.49 11.86 35.66
CA PRO A 253 -4.79 11.08 36.85
C PRO A 253 -5.82 9.97 36.53
N PRO A 254 -5.72 8.78 37.16
CA PRO A 254 -6.60 7.66 36.87
C PRO A 254 -8.05 8.01 37.22
N ARG A 255 -8.96 7.86 36.26
CA ARG A 255 -10.41 8.02 36.48
C ARG A 255 -10.94 6.83 37.29
N ALA A 256 -11.55 7.14 38.43
CA ALA A 256 -12.30 6.17 39.24
C ALA A 256 -13.45 5.54 38.43
N LEU A 257 -13.56 4.21 38.50
CA LEU A 257 -14.68 3.42 38.01
C LEU A 257 -15.95 3.75 38.83
N VAL A 258 -16.96 4.35 38.20
CA VAL A 258 -18.30 4.54 38.77
C VAL A 258 -19.27 3.60 38.06
N GLY A 259 -20.09 2.91 38.86
CA GLY A 259 -20.75 1.65 38.57
C GLY A 259 -21.84 1.66 37.50
N TYR A 260 -21.98 0.49 36.88
CA TYR A 260 -22.92 0.15 35.81
C TYR A 260 -24.23 -0.39 36.42
N THR A 261 -25.39 0.13 36.00
CA THR A 261 -26.72 -0.42 36.36
C THR A 261 -27.46 -0.96 35.12
N PRO A 262 -28.15 -2.12 35.20
CA PRO A 262 -28.56 -2.93 34.05
C PRO A 262 -29.84 -2.45 33.33
N ALA A 263 -30.33 -1.23 33.57
CA ALA A 263 -31.59 -0.76 32.98
C ALA A 263 -31.44 -0.24 31.53
N ARG A 264 -30.22 0.03 31.05
CA ARG A 264 -30.00 0.58 29.70
C ARG A 264 -30.00 -0.45 28.56
N LEU A 265 -29.79 -1.74 28.86
CA LEU A 265 -29.69 -2.77 27.83
C LEU A 265 -31.04 -3.06 27.14
N LEU A 266 -32.16 -2.93 27.86
CA LEU A 266 -33.49 -3.19 27.30
C LEU A 266 -33.97 -2.09 26.35
N VAL A 267 -33.48 -0.86 26.50
CA VAL A 267 -33.82 0.25 25.59
C VAL A 267 -33.03 0.15 24.29
N GLU A 268 -31.75 -0.24 24.33
CA GLU A 268 -30.94 -0.43 23.13
C GLU A 268 -31.39 -1.65 22.31
N ILE A 269 -31.77 -2.76 22.96
CA ILE A 269 -32.28 -3.93 22.23
C ILE A 269 -33.67 -3.66 21.63
N GLY A 270 -34.54 -2.93 22.33
CA GLY A 270 -35.85 -2.53 21.80
C GLY A 270 -35.74 -1.59 20.57
N LEU A 271 -34.75 -0.69 20.55
CA LEU A 271 -34.52 0.22 19.43
C LEU A 271 -34.03 -0.52 18.18
N VAL A 272 -33.20 -1.55 18.34
CA VAL A 272 -32.69 -2.36 17.22
C VAL A 272 -33.80 -3.17 16.55
N VAL A 273 -34.74 -3.73 17.32
CA VAL A 273 -35.86 -4.51 16.77
C VAL A 273 -36.85 -3.62 15.99
N VAL A 274 -37.12 -2.39 16.47
CA VAL A 274 -38.02 -1.45 15.78
C VAL A 274 -37.42 -0.96 14.45
N VAL A 275 -36.10 -0.74 14.39
CA VAL A 275 -35.42 -0.34 13.14
C VAL A 275 -35.43 -1.47 12.11
N VAL A 276 -35.25 -2.73 12.53
CA VAL A 276 -35.28 -3.88 11.60
C VAL A 276 -36.69 -4.14 11.04
N VAL A 277 -37.75 -3.98 11.85
CA VAL A 277 -39.14 -4.14 11.37
C VAL A 277 -39.56 -3.01 10.42
N LEU A 278 -39.15 -1.77 10.67
CA LEU A 278 -39.43 -0.63 9.78
C LEU A 278 -38.71 -0.74 8.43
N VAL A 279 -37.46 -1.22 8.41
CA VAL A 279 -36.73 -1.44 7.16
C VAL A 279 -37.34 -2.59 6.35
N SER A 280 -37.82 -3.65 7.01
CA SER A 280 -38.45 -4.77 6.31
C SER A 280 -39.84 -4.44 5.74
N GLN A 281 -40.61 -3.54 6.37
CA GLN A 281 -41.90 -3.09 5.82
C GLN A 281 -41.75 -2.06 4.70
N CYS A 282 -40.68 -1.26 4.69
CA CYS A 282 -40.37 -0.35 3.57
C CYS A 282 -39.90 -1.08 2.31
N ILE A 283 -39.31 -2.28 2.43
CA ILE A 283 -38.88 -3.09 1.28
C ILE A 283 -40.09 -3.79 0.63
N ALA A 284 -41.10 -4.20 1.40
CA ALA A 284 -42.29 -4.86 0.86
C ALA A 284 -43.29 -3.91 0.16
N ALA A 285 -43.16 -2.59 0.35
CA ALA A 285 -44.05 -1.59 -0.26
C ALA A 285 -43.51 -0.98 -1.57
N VAL A 286 -42.34 -1.43 -2.04
CA VAL A 286 -41.70 -0.92 -3.27
C VAL A 286 -41.82 -1.91 -4.45
N ASP A 287 -42.31 -3.13 -4.20
CA ASP A 287 -42.53 -4.18 -5.24
C ASP A 287 -44.04 -4.47 -5.49
N LEU A 288 -44.91 -3.46 -5.41
CA LEU A 288 -46.31 -3.53 -5.88
C LEU A 288 -46.72 -2.27 -6.63
#